data_AF-F9Q655-F1
#
_entry.id   AF-F9Q655-F1
#
_cell.length_a   1.000
_cell.length_b   1.000
_cell.length_c   1.000
_cell.angle_alpha   90.00
_cell.angle_beta   90.00
_cell.angle_gamma   90.00
#
_symmetry.space_group_name_H-M   'P 1'
#
loop_
_entity.id
_entity.type
_entity.pdbx_description
1 polymer ?
#
loop_
_entity_poly.entity_id
_entity_poly.type
_entity_poly.pdbx_seq_one_letter_code
_entity_poly.pdbx_strand_id
1 'polypeptide(L)'
;MKNNKFDALLNMQTALRASLLSLGIRATYKIGFGNKRSREGQWLFVNRRIEDPISPHVLDGFMAFAEYLGIPPATPQWQIPLTDAERQYAMQFIDPKRKNLLIAPCSSKSEKDWLIDRYAEVANIAHQHNINVIFVHHHQNANK
;
A
#
# COMPACT_ATOMS: atom_id res chain seq x y z
N MET A 1 -23.29 -2.78 10.49
CA MET A 1 -22.81 -1.54 11.14
C MET A 1 -23.90 -0.68 11.81
N LYS A 2 -25.21 -0.83 11.51
CA LYS A 2 -26.26 0.10 12.01
C LYS A 2 -26.45 0.18 13.54
N ASN A 3 -25.98 -0.80 14.32
CA ASN A 3 -26.12 -0.82 15.80
C ASN A 3 -24.81 -0.61 16.57
N ASN A 4 -23.67 -0.42 15.90
CA ASN A 4 -22.41 -0.18 16.60
C ASN A 4 -22.13 1.32 16.59
N LYS A 5 -21.94 1.90 17.77
CA LYS A 5 -21.44 3.27 17.95
C LYS A 5 -19.95 3.16 18.22
N PHE A 6 -19.14 3.79 17.39
CA PHE A 6 -17.70 3.88 17.59
C PHE A 6 -17.36 5.19 18.31
N ASP A 7 -16.31 5.19 19.11
CA ASP A 7 -15.81 6.43 19.70
C ASP A 7 -15.13 7.30 18.64
N ALA A 8 -14.26 6.69 17.84
CA ALA A 8 -13.52 7.36 16.78
C ALA A 8 -13.57 6.63 15.44
N LEU A 9 -13.56 7.40 14.36
CA LEU A 9 -13.34 6.97 12.99
C LEU A 9 -12.12 7.71 12.44
N LEU A 10 -11.09 6.95 12.06
CA LEU A 10 -9.91 7.47 11.39
C LEU A 10 -10.15 7.41 9.88
N ASN A 11 -10.59 8.52 9.28
CA ASN A 11 -10.81 8.62 7.85
C ASN A 11 -9.47 8.90 7.14
N MET A 12 -8.70 7.84 6.93
CA MET A 12 -7.38 7.91 6.29
C MET A 12 -7.44 7.79 4.76
N GLN A 13 -8.62 7.91 4.16
CA GLN A 13 -8.83 7.86 2.71
C GLN A 13 -9.22 9.24 2.18
N THR A 14 -8.46 9.75 1.20
CA THR A 14 -8.70 11.08 0.64
C THR A 14 -9.79 11.11 -0.43
N ALA A 15 -10.33 9.95 -0.84
CA ALA A 15 -11.34 9.85 -1.89
C ALA A 15 -12.74 10.20 -1.36
N LEU A 16 -13.53 10.89 -2.19
CA LEU A 16 -14.91 11.28 -1.91
C LEU A 16 -15.81 10.07 -1.68
N ARG A 17 -15.60 8.98 -2.42
CA ARG A 17 -16.37 7.74 -2.22
C ARG A 17 -16.19 7.19 -0.80
N ALA A 18 -14.96 7.17 -0.29
CA ALA A 18 -14.68 6.77 1.08
C ALA A 18 -15.31 7.75 2.09
N SER A 19 -15.26 9.05 1.78
CA SER A 19 -15.87 10.10 2.61
C SER A 19 -17.40 10.01 2.64
N LEU A 20 -18.07 9.67 1.54
CA LEU A 20 -19.51 9.42 1.51
C LEU A 20 -19.90 8.20 2.36
N LEU A 21 -19.13 7.12 2.30
CA LEU A 21 -19.35 5.94 3.15
C LEU A 21 -19.23 6.29 4.64
N SER A 22 -18.35 7.24 4.99
CA SER A 22 -18.17 7.70 6.37
C SER A 22 -19.41 8.37 6.98
N LEU A 23 -20.34 8.88 6.17
CA LEU A 23 -21.62 9.42 6.66
C LEU A 23 -22.48 8.32 7.30
N GLY A 24 -22.42 7.09 6.77
CA GLY A 24 -23.14 5.95 7.31
C GLY A 24 -22.56 5.38 8.60
N ILE A 25 -21.37 5.84 9.01
CA ILE A 25 -20.67 5.37 10.22
C ILE A 25 -20.98 6.33 11.38
N ARG A 26 -21.54 5.76 12.45
CA ARG A 26 -21.80 6.46 13.72
C ARG A 26 -20.53 6.47 14.56
N ALA A 27 -19.81 7.59 14.52
CA ALA A 27 -18.63 7.84 15.36
C ALA A 27 -18.72 9.23 16.01
N THR A 28 -18.31 9.34 17.27
CA THR A 28 -18.26 10.63 18.00
C THR A 28 -17.17 11.53 17.41
N TYR A 29 -15.98 10.99 17.20
CA TYR A 29 -14.85 11.68 16.60
C TYR A 29 -14.62 11.14 15.18
N LYS A 30 -14.78 11.98 14.17
CA LYS A 30 -14.42 11.67 12.79
C LYS A 30 -13.16 12.47 12.48
N ILE A 31 -12.02 11.80 12.46
CA ILE A 31 -10.70 12.40 12.31
C ILE A 31 -10.27 12.21 10.85
N GLY A 32 -9.85 13.28 10.18
CA GLY A 32 -9.36 13.24 8.80
C GLY A 32 -8.03 13.98 8.63
N PHE A 33 -7.55 14.06 7.39
CA PHE A 33 -6.32 14.78 7.06
C PHE A 33 -6.43 16.29 7.32
N GLY A 34 -5.27 16.92 7.55
CA GLY A 34 -5.14 18.37 7.56
C GLY A 34 -5.41 19.01 6.19
N ASN A 35 -5.40 20.34 6.14
CA ASN A 35 -5.82 21.08 4.94
C ASN A 35 -4.91 20.83 3.74
N LYS A 36 -3.62 20.55 3.94
CA LYS A 36 -2.67 20.30 2.85
C LYS A 36 -2.91 18.94 2.18
N ARG A 37 -3.38 17.94 2.95
CA ARG A 37 -3.56 16.56 2.47
C ARG A 37 -5.02 16.15 2.28
N SER A 38 -5.97 16.94 2.75
CA SER A 38 -7.40 16.77 2.48
C SER A 38 -7.66 16.96 0.98
N ARG A 39 -8.12 15.90 0.29
CA ARG A 39 -8.58 15.97 -1.11
C ARG A 39 -10.08 15.77 -1.19
N GLU A 40 -10.66 16.18 -2.31
CA GLU A 40 -12.07 15.94 -2.66
C GLU A 40 -13.08 16.33 -1.57
N GLY A 41 -12.79 17.39 -0.81
CA GLY A 41 -13.69 17.89 0.24
C GLY A 41 -13.82 16.97 1.45
N GLN A 42 -12.86 16.07 1.72
CA GLN A 42 -12.86 15.18 2.89
C GLN A 42 -13.20 15.91 4.21
N TRP A 43 -12.74 17.15 4.32
CA TRP A 43 -12.98 18.04 5.44
C TRP A 43 -14.45 18.27 5.81
N LEU A 44 -15.39 18.10 4.87
CA LEU A 44 -16.84 18.20 5.08
C LEU A 44 -17.41 16.99 5.83
N PHE A 45 -16.68 15.89 5.88
CA PHE A 45 -17.11 14.60 6.41
C PHE A 45 -16.47 14.26 7.76
N VAL A 46 -15.58 15.13 8.27
CA VAL A 46 -14.82 14.95 9.50
C VAL A 46 -15.01 16.14 10.43
N ASN A 47 -15.01 15.89 11.75
CA ASN A 47 -15.17 16.93 12.77
C ASN A 47 -13.87 17.22 13.56
N ARG A 48 -12.81 16.45 13.27
CA ARG A 48 -11.44 16.62 13.78
C ARG A 48 -10.47 16.43 12.63
N ARG A 49 -9.31 17.09 12.70
CA ARG A 49 -8.26 17.02 11.68
C ARG A 49 -6.92 16.85 12.35
N ILE A 50 -6.06 16.06 11.75
CA ILE A 50 -4.65 15.94 12.14
C ILE A 50 -3.88 17.17 11.67
N GLU A 51 -2.73 17.42 12.31
CA GLU A 51 -1.76 18.38 11.79
C GLU A 51 -1.07 17.79 10.55
N ASP A 52 -0.84 18.62 9.54
CA ASP A 52 -0.15 18.17 8.33
C ASP A 52 1.35 18.00 8.62
N PRO A 53 1.93 16.80 8.44
CA PRO A 53 3.36 16.61 8.63
C PRO A 53 4.15 17.43 7.62
N ILE A 54 5.36 17.84 8.01
CA ILE A 54 6.25 18.68 7.19
C ILE A 54 6.70 17.92 5.93
N SER A 55 7.03 16.63 6.09
CA SER A 55 7.48 15.77 5.00
C SER A 55 6.34 15.40 4.06
N PRO A 56 6.58 15.23 2.74
CA PRO A 56 5.58 14.77 1.78
C PRO A 56 5.35 13.25 1.83
N HIS A 57 6.12 12.51 2.62
CA HIS A 57 6.05 11.05 2.64
C HIS A 57 4.66 10.56 3.11
N VAL A 58 4.16 9.50 2.48
CA VAL A 58 2.81 8.98 2.72
C VAL A 58 2.70 8.39 4.13
N LEU A 59 3.72 7.66 4.58
CA LEU A 59 3.78 7.08 5.93
C LEU A 59 3.57 8.16 7.00
N ASP A 60 4.23 9.30 6.86
CA ASP A 60 4.16 10.40 7.84
C ASP A 60 2.73 10.94 7.96
N GLY A 61 1.96 10.91 6.86
CA GLY A 61 0.55 11.27 6.88
C GLY A 61 -0.31 10.29 7.67
N PHE A 62 0.01 8.99 7.62
CA PHE A 62 -0.67 7.99 8.43
C PHE A 62 -0.21 8.07 9.90
N MET A 63 1.08 8.29 10.16
CA MET A 63 1.63 8.44 11.50
C MET A 63 1.08 9.66 12.25
N ALA A 64 0.78 10.76 11.54
CA ALA A 64 0.15 11.94 12.13
C ALA A 64 -1.23 11.65 12.76
N PHE A 65 -1.94 10.59 12.36
CA PHE A 65 -3.15 10.14 13.09
C PHE A 65 -2.81 9.48 14.43
N ALA A 66 -1.72 8.72 14.50
CA ALA A 66 -1.26 8.13 15.75
C ALA A 66 -0.81 9.23 16.73
N GLU A 67 -0.05 10.21 16.24
CA GLU A 67 0.37 11.39 17.01
C GLU A 67 -0.84 12.19 17.53
N TYR A 68 -1.86 12.40 16.69
CA TYR A 68 -3.12 13.04 17.10
C TYR A 68 -3.83 12.30 18.25
N LEU A 69 -3.69 10.98 18.32
CA LEU A 69 -4.23 10.15 19.40
C LEU A 69 -3.32 10.13 20.65
N GLY A 70 -2.21 10.87 20.64
CA GLY A 70 -1.24 10.90 21.74
C GLY A 70 -0.30 9.68 21.77
N ILE A 71 -0.24 8.91 20.68
CA ILE A 71 0.67 7.77 20.57
C ILE A 71 2.06 8.33 20.22
N PRO A 72 3.10 8.03 21.02
CA PRO A 72 4.44 8.52 20.74
C PRO A 72 4.97 7.92 19.45
N PRO A 73 5.80 8.67 18.69
CA PRO A 73 6.40 8.17 17.47
C PRO A 73 7.29 6.97 17.79
N ALA A 74 7.14 5.93 16.98
CA ALA A 74 7.94 4.72 17.05
C ALA A 74 8.60 4.46 15.69
N THR A 75 9.75 3.79 15.70
CA THR A 75 10.38 3.33 14.48
C THR A 75 9.44 2.36 13.75
N PRO A 76 9.11 2.58 12.47
CA PRO A 76 8.19 1.71 11.75
C PRO A 76 8.76 0.30 11.64
N GLN A 77 7.98 -0.68 12.09
CA GLN A 77 8.28 -2.10 11.94
C GLN A 77 7.28 -2.72 10.97
N TRP A 78 7.79 -3.42 9.95
CA TRP A 78 6.97 -4.08 8.95
C TRP A 78 6.92 -5.57 9.25
N GLN A 79 5.79 -6.03 9.78
CA GLN A 79 5.53 -7.45 9.94
C GLN A 79 4.41 -7.84 8.96
N ILE A 80 4.79 -8.44 7.84
CA ILE A 80 3.85 -9.01 6.87
C ILE A 80 3.77 -10.51 7.16
N PRO A 81 2.76 -10.97 7.92
CA PRO A 81 2.65 -12.39 8.25
C PRO A 81 2.41 -13.19 6.97
N LEU A 82 3.17 -14.26 6.79
CA LEU A 82 2.99 -15.23 5.72
C LEU A 82 2.55 -16.55 6.32
N THR A 83 1.44 -17.08 5.82
CA THR A 83 0.95 -18.42 6.14
C THR A 83 1.88 -19.50 5.59
N ASP A 84 1.81 -20.70 6.15
CA ASP A 84 2.60 -21.84 5.65
C ASP A 84 2.24 -22.19 4.21
N ALA A 85 0.98 -22.04 3.82
CA ALA A 85 0.52 -22.25 2.44
C ALA A 85 1.16 -21.25 1.47
N GLU A 86 1.26 -19.97 1.82
CA GLU A 86 1.92 -18.95 0.99
C GLU A 86 3.43 -19.22 0.87
N ARG A 87 4.07 -19.68 1.96
CA ARG A 87 5.49 -20.07 1.94
C ARG A 87 5.70 -21.27 1.03
N GLN A 88 4.89 -22.31 1.16
CA GLN A 88 4.96 -23.51 0.32
C GLN A 88 4.72 -23.17 -1.14
N TYR A 89 3.74 -22.30 -1.43
CA TYR A 89 3.48 -21.81 -2.77
C TYR A 89 4.71 -21.08 -3.35
N ALA A 90 5.38 -20.22 -2.59
CA ALA A 90 6.58 -19.53 -3.07
C ALA A 90 7.75 -20.49 -3.31
N MET A 91 7.91 -21.52 -2.46
CA MET A 91 9.01 -22.48 -2.54
C MET A 91 9.03 -23.30 -3.83
N GLN A 92 7.90 -23.44 -4.54
CA GLN A 92 7.88 -24.16 -5.83
C GLN A 92 8.67 -23.42 -6.94
N PHE A 93 8.86 -22.10 -6.81
CA PHE A 93 9.55 -21.28 -7.80
C PHE A 93 10.99 -20.96 -7.39
N ILE A 94 11.28 -20.99 -6.09
CA ILE A 94 12.58 -20.64 -5.53
C ILE A 94 13.51 -21.84 -5.62
N ASP A 95 14.66 -21.66 -6.25
CA ASP A 95 15.72 -22.67 -6.22
C ASP A 95 16.61 -22.45 -4.98
N PRO A 96 16.66 -23.38 -4.01
CA PRO A 96 17.46 -23.22 -2.80
C PRO A 96 18.97 -23.37 -3.04
N LYS A 97 19.39 -23.90 -4.21
CA LYS A 97 20.81 -24.18 -4.52
C LYS A 97 21.52 -23.02 -5.19
N ARG A 98 20.78 -22.00 -5.65
CA ARG A 98 21.33 -20.83 -6.33
C ARG A 98 20.62 -19.54 -5.94
N LYS A 99 21.19 -18.41 -6.33
CA LYS A 99 20.54 -17.11 -6.13
C LYS A 99 19.25 -17.05 -6.95
N ASN A 100 18.26 -16.34 -6.44
CA ASN A 100 16.99 -16.10 -7.12
C ASN A 100 16.87 -14.61 -7.44
N LEU A 101 16.48 -14.28 -8.66
CA LEU A 101 16.19 -12.92 -9.12
C LEU A 101 14.70 -12.81 -9.46
N LEU A 102 14.02 -11.91 -8.77
CA LEU A 102 12.61 -11.61 -9.01
C LEU A 102 12.49 -10.38 -9.91
N ILE A 103 11.79 -10.49 -11.03
CA ILE A 103 11.54 -9.39 -11.97
C ILE A 103 10.04 -9.14 -12.04
N ALA A 104 9.62 -7.91 -11.75
CA ALA A 104 8.25 -7.44 -11.92
C ALA A 104 8.20 -6.48 -13.13
N PRO A 105 7.96 -6.99 -14.36
CA PRO A 105 8.17 -6.21 -15.57
C PRO A 105 7.02 -5.25 -15.90
N CYS A 106 5.88 -5.38 -15.21
CA CYS A 106 4.67 -4.63 -15.52
C CYS A 106 4.16 -3.88 -14.30
N SER A 107 3.77 -2.63 -14.51
CA SER A 107 3.06 -1.80 -13.55
C SER A 107 1.63 -1.52 -14.02
N SER A 108 0.87 -0.75 -13.24
CA SER A 108 -0.46 -0.31 -13.64
C SER A 108 -0.46 0.75 -14.76
N LYS A 109 0.72 1.26 -15.14
CA LYS A 109 0.88 2.26 -16.20
C LYS A 109 2.09 1.90 -17.07
N SER A 110 1.84 1.51 -18.31
CA SER A 110 2.89 1.09 -19.25
C SER A 110 4.01 2.13 -19.45
N GLU A 111 3.71 3.42 -19.27
CA GLU A 111 4.69 4.52 -19.30
C GLU A 111 5.84 4.36 -18.29
N LYS A 112 5.60 3.63 -17.20
CA LYS A 112 6.57 3.38 -16.12
C LYS A 112 7.33 2.08 -16.30
N ASP A 113 6.92 1.26 -17.26
CA ASP A 113 7.52 -0.04 -17.49
C ASP A 113 8.82 0.14 -18.29
N TRP A 114 9.81 -0.69 -17.99
CA TRP A 114 11.03 -0.69 -18.80
C TRP A 114 10.79 -1.41 -20.13
N LEU A 115 11.69 -1.22 -21.09
CA LEU A 115 11.60 -1.91 -22.38
C LEU A 115 11.73 -3.42 -22.17
N ILE A 116 10.89 -4.19 -22.86
CA ILE A 116 10.82 -5.65 -22.79
C ILE A 116 12.21 -6.26 -23.05
N ASP A 117 12.90 -5.80 -24.10
CA ASP A 117 14.23 -6.30 -24.48
C ASP A 117 15.24 -6.16 -23.36
N ARG A 118 15.13 -5.11 -22.54
CA ARG A 118 16.06 -4.85 -21.44
C ARG A 118 15.78 -5.73 -20.23
N TYR A 119 14.50 -6.04 -19.94
CA TYR A 119 14.16 -7.07 -18.96
C TYR A 119 14.68 -8.45 -19.41
N ALA A 120 14.54 -8.78 -20.69
CA ALA A 120 15.05 -10.03 -21.26
C ALA A 120 16.58 -10.10 -21.17
N GLU A 121 17.28 -9.00 -21.48
CA GLU A 121 18.74 -8.92 -21.36
C GLU A 121 19.22 -9.18 -19.92
N VAL A 122 18.60 -8.54 -18.92
CA VAL A 122 18.93 -8.77 -17.50
C VAL A 122 18.65 -10.22 -17.10
N ALA A 123 17.53 -10.79 -17.54
CA ALA A 123 17.20 -12.19 -17.27
C ALA A 123 18.23 -13.15 -17.89
N ASN A 124 18.67 -12.89 -19.12
CA ASN A 124 19.68 -13.68 -19.81
C ASN A 124 21.04 -13.60 -19.12
N ILE A 125 21.48 -12.41 -18.73
CA ILE A 125 22.72 -12.22 -17.96
C ILE A 125 22.64 -12.98 -16.63
N ALA A 126 21.53 -12.83 -15.88
CA ALA A 126 21.34 -13.54 -14.63
C ALA A 126 21.39 -15.06 -14.82
N HIS A 127 20.75 -15.57 -15.87
CA HIS A 127 20.77 -16.99 -16.21
C HIS A 127 22.19 -17.49 -16.52
N GLN A 128 22.99 -16.74 -17.30
CA GLN A 128 24.39 -17.07 -17.58
C GLN A 128 25.25 -17.15 -16.31
N HIS A 129 24.89 -16.39 -15.27
CA HIS A 129 25.53 -16.42 -13.95
C HIS A 129 24.94 -17.47 -13.00
N ASN A 130 24.20 -18.46 -13.52
CA ASN A 130 23.53 -19.51 -12.74
C ASN A 130 22.58 -18.94 -11.66
N ILE A 131 21.85 -17.88 -11.98
CA ILE A 131 20.79 -17.31 -11.13
C ILE A 131 19.43 -17.80 -11.64
N ASN A 132 18.56 -18.24 -10.72
CA ASN A 132 17.18 -18.59 -11.03
C ASN A 132 16.35 -17.32 -11.25
N VAL A 133 15.82 -17.12 -12.45
CA VAL A 133 15.02 -15.93 -12.78
C VAL A 133 13.53 -16.26 -12.63
N ILE A 134 12.82 -15.43 -11.89
CA ILE A 134 11.38 -15.56 -11.62
C ILE A 134 10.71 -14.26 -12.07
N PHE A 135 9.76 -14.35 -12.99
CA PHE A 135 8.91 -13.21 -13.35
C PHE A 135 7.64 -13.21 -12.50
N VAL A 136 7.30 -12.06 -11.93
CA VAL A 136 6.06 -11.87 -11.17
C VAL A 136 5.22 -10.77 -11.78
N HIS A 137 3.94 -11.06 -11.96
CA HIS A 137 2.95 -10.07 -12.31
C HIS A 137 1.58 -10.52 -11.81
N HIS A 138 0.67 -9.58 -11.65
CA HIS A 138 -0.74 -9.91 -11.49
C HIS A 138 -1.29 -10.32 -12.85
N HIS A 139 -2.10 -11.39 -12.93
CA HIS A 139 -2.84 -11.71 -14.15
C HIS A 139 -3.81 -10.56 -14.46
N GLN A 140 -3.48 -9.70 -15.42
CA GLN A 140 -4.47 -8.78 -15.99
C GLN A 140 -5.20 -9.58 -17.06
N ASN A 141 -6.52 -9.72 -16.95
CA ASN A 141 -7.31 -10.31 -18.03
C ASN A 141 -7.01 -9.53 -19.32
N ALA A 142 -6.36 -10.20 -20.26
CA ALA A 142 -6.00 -9.69 -21.58
C ALA A 142 -7.24 -9.61 -22.49
N ASN A 143 -8.27 -8.90 -22.02
CA ASN A 143 -9.44 -8.49 -22.81
C ASN A 143 -9.65 -6.99 -22.60
N LYS A 144 -8.80 -6.20 -23.26
CA LYS A 144 -9.06 -4.82 -23.65
C LYS A 144 -8.46 -4.57 -25.02
#